data_AF-A0A349G6G2-F1
#
_entry.id   AF-A0A349G6G2-F1
#
_cell.length_a   1.000
_cell.length_b   1.000
_cell.length_c   1.000
_cell.angle_alpha   90.00
_cell.angle_beta   90.00
_cell.angle_gamma   90.00
#
_symmetry.space_group_name_H-M   'P 1'
#
loop_
_entity.id
_entity.type
_entity.pdbx_description
1 polymer ?
#
loop_
_entity_poly.entity_id
_entity_poly.type
_entity_poly.pdbx_seq_one_letter_code
_entity_poly.pdbx_strand_id
1 'polypeptide(L)' 'MVRDLALTGHLFTTLKNIEMIGNEVSFSRAGGCGKAGQILIKSGKGSAPIKIKNMGIGGK' A
#
# COMPACT_ATOMS: atom_id res chain seq x y z
N MET A 1 6.35 -17.91 8.60
CA MET A 1 6.21 -16.45 8.40
C MET A 1 6.99 -16.11 7.13
N VAL A 2 6.36 -15.45 6.16
CA VAL A 2 7.07 -14.95 4.96
C VAL A 2 7.55 -13.54 5.25
N ARG A 3 8.78 -13.19 4.86
CA ARG A 3 9.43 -11.91 5.17
C ARG A 3 10.18 -11.38 3.94
N ASP A 4 10.53 -10.10 3.99
CA ASP A 4 11.43 -9.44 3.03
C ASP A 4 10.97 -9.55 1.57
N LEU A 5 9.69 -9.23 1.36
CA LEU A 5 9.03 -9.27 0.04
C LEU A 5 8.87 -7.86 -0.54
N ALA A 6 9.00 -7.76 -1.86
CA ALA A 6 8.61 -6.58 -2.61
C ALA A 6 7.33 -6.88 -3.41
N LEU A 7 6.35 -5.98 -3.32
CA LEU A 7 5.13 -6.03 -4.12
C LEU A 7 5.25 -5.05 -5.29
N THR A 8 5.00 -5.51 -6.51
CA THR A 8 5.17 -4.71 -7.74
C THR A 8 3.96 -4.83 -8.66
N GLY A 9 3.68 -3.77 -9.42
CA GLY A 9 2.59 -3.78 -10.39
C GLY A 9 2.34 -2.41 -11.02
N HIS A 10 1.55 -2.41 -12.10
CA HIS A 10 1.07 -1.20 -12.75
C HIS A 10 -0.12 -0.62 -11.99
N LEU A 11 -0.06 0.65 -11.59
CA LEU A 11 -1.01 1.29 -10.68
C LEU A 11 -2.48 1.06 -11.08
N PHE A 12 -2.85 1.39 -12.32
CA PHE A 12 -4.25 1.28 -12.75
C PHE A 12 -4.74 -0.17 -12.82
N THR A 13 -3.86 -1.11 -13.13
CA THR A 13 -4.19 -2.54 -13.14
C THR A 13 -4.38 -3.04 -11.71
N THR A 14 -3.50 -2.64 -10.79
CA THR A 14 -3.60 -2.97 -9.36
C THR A 14 -4.90 -2.46 -8.75
N LEU A 15 -5.30 -1.21 -9.05
CA LEU A 15 -6.56 -0.64 -8.58
C LEU A 15 -7.79 -1.40 -9.12
N LYS A 16 -7.78 -1.77 -10.41
CA LYS A 16 -8.84 -2.61 -11.01
C LYS A 16 -8.90 -4.03 -10.43
N ASN A 17 -7.80 -4.52 -9.85
CA ASN A 17 -7.72 -5.85 -9.25
C ASN A 17 -8.23 -5.90 -7.79
N ILE A 18 -8.71 -4.79 -7.21
CA ILE A 18 -9.32 -4.82 -5.86
C ILE A 18 -10.69 -5.52 -5.94
N GLU A 19 -10.82 -6.69 -5.31
CA GLU A 19 -12.04 -7.51 -5.33
C GLU A 19 -12.92 -7.32 -4.09
N MET A 20 -12.32 -6.94 -2.96
CA MET A 20 -13.02 -6.81 -1.69
C MET A 20 -12.46 -5.63 -0.91
N ILE A 21 -13.34 -4.93 -0.20
CA ILE A 21 -13.04 -3.80 0.68
C ILE A 21 -13.72 -4.10 2.02
N GLY A 22 -12.97 -4.02 3.12
CA GLY A 22 -13.50 -4.19 4.47
C GLY A 22 -14.32 -2.98 4.94
N ASN A 23 -15.07 -3.16 6.02
CA ASN A 23 -16.01 -2.15 6.51
C ASN A 23 -15.39 -1.11 7.44
N GLU A 24 -14.17 -1.36 7.92
CA GLU A 24 -13.47 -0.49 8.86
C GLU A 24 -12.33 0.24 8.17
N VAL A 25 -12.19 1.54 8.42
CA VAL A 25 -11.09 2.36 7.92
C VAL A 25 -10.27 2.85 9.10
N SER A 26 -8.94 2.72 9.01
CA SER A 26 -8.02 3.25 10.02
C SER A 26 -7.00 4.19 9.38
N PHE A 27 -6.60 5.22 10.13
CA PHE A 27 -5.60 6.19 9.71
C PHE A 27 -4.49 6.32 10.74
N SER A 28 -3.25 6.34 10.24
CA SER A 28 -2.06 6.76 10.97
C SER A 28 -1.78 8.23 10.68
N ARG A 29 -1.47 8.99 11.73
CA ARG A 29 -0.95 10.37 11.61
C ARG A 29 0.55 10.44 11.30
N ALA A 30 1.24 9.31 11.39
CA ALA A 30 2.67 9.19 11.11
C ALA A 30 2.93 8.60 9.72
N GLY A 31 3.95 9.14 9.06
CA GLY A 31 4.47 8.66 7.78
C GLY A 31 5.81 9.32 7.45
N GLY A 32 6.08 9.54 6.17
CA GLY A 32 7.38 10.06 5.71
C GLY A 32 7.41 10.25 4.20
N CYS A 33 6.40 10.90 3.63
CA CYS A 33 6.34 11.14 2.19
C CYS A 33 7.54 11.98 1.74
N GLY A 34 8.33 11.44 0.82
CA GLY A 34 9.55 12.07 0.29
C GLY A 34 9.34 12.61 -1.12
N LYS A 35 9.75 13.85 -1.38
CA LYS A 35 9.75 14.43 -2.74
C LYS A 35 10.89 15.43 -2.89
N ALA A 36 11.72 15.27 -3.92
CA ALA A 36 12.81 16.20 -4.25
C ALA A 36 13.70 16.60 -3.05
N GLY A 37 14.11 15.61 -2.24
CA GLY A 37 14.96 15.83 -1.06
C GLY A 37 14.23 16.31 0.20
N GLN A 38 12.91 16.55 0.14
CA GLN A 38 12.10 16.94 1.30
C GLN A 38 11.40 15.71 1.90
N ILE A 39 11.14 15.74 3.21
CA ILE A 39 10.40 14.70 3.94
C ILE A 39 9.24 15.32 4.73
N LEU A 40 8.02 14.86 4.49
CA LEU A 40 6.84 15.22 5.26
C LEU A 40 6.55 14.17 6.34
N ILE A 41 7.13 14.33 7.53
CA ILE A 41 6.94 13.39 8.65
C ILE A 41 5.48 13.33 9.16
N LYS A 42 4.72 14.41 8.93
CA LYS A 42 3.30 14.51 9.27
C LYS A 42 2.38 13.95 8.17
N SER A 43 2.93 13.33 7.13
CA SER A 43 2.10 12.66 6.12
C SER A 43 1.42 11.47 6.77
N GLY A 44 0.10 11.40 6.74
CA GLY A 44 -0.64 10.23 7.20
C GLY A 44 -0.74 9.13 6.15
N LYS A 45 -1.20 7.95 6.57
CA LYS A 45 -1.62 6.86 5.67
C LYS A 45 -2.80 6.12 6.28
N GLY A 46 -3.65 5.53 5.44
CA GLY A 46 -4.80 4.76 5.91
C GLY A 46 -5.51 4.06 4.77
N SER A 47 -6.19 2.98 5.11
CA SER A 47 -7.07 2.25 4.21
C SER A 47 -8.02 1.38 5.02
N ALA A 48 -9.10 0.93 4.37
CA ALA A 48 -9.73 -0.32 4.79
C ALA A 48 -8.83 -1.51 4.48
N PRO A 49 -9.04 -2.67 5.09
CA PRO A 49 -8.52 -3.93 4.57
C PRO A 49 -9.00 -4.13 3.13
N ILE A 50 -8.08 -4.46 2.21
CA ILE A 50 -8.41 -4.72 0.80
C ILE A 50 -7.87 -6.07 0.36
N LYS A 51 -8.58 -6.73 -0.56
CA LYS A 51 -8.11 -7.91 -1.27
C LYS A 51 -7.78 -7.53 -2.71
N ILE A 52 -6.51 -7.72 -3.10
CA ILE A 52 -6.06 -7.54 -4.48
C ILE A 52 -5.93 -8.92 -5.12
N LYS A 53 -6.64 -9.14 -6.23
CA LYS A 53 -6.69 -10.43 -6.95
C LYS A 53 -5.32 -10.94 -7.37
N ASN A 54 -4.51 -10.06 -7.95
CA ASN A 54 -3.21 -10.40 -8.52
C ASN A 54 -2.24 -9.23 -8.41
N MET A 55 -1.00 -9.54 -8.01
CA MET A 55 0.11 -8.60 -7.87
C MET A 55 1.44 -9.34 -8.07
N GLY A 56 2.47 -8.67 -8.58
CA GLY A 56 3.80 -9.25 -8.66
C GLY A 56 4.42 -9.35 -7.27
N ILE A 57 4.84 -10.55 -6.88
CA ILE A 57 5.50 -10.82 -5.59
C ILE A 57 6.95 -11.15 -5.87
N GLY A 58 7.86 -10.27 -5.45
CA GLY A 58 9.31 -10.48 -5.47
C GLY A 58 9.84 -10.83 -4.09
N GLY A 59 10.81 -11.73 -4.03
CA GLY A 59 11.43 -12.23 -2.80
C GLY A 59 12.30 -13.46 -3.11
N LYS A 60 13.00 -13.97 -2.10
CA LYS A 60 13.70 -15.26 -2.15
C LYS A 60 12.91 -16.33 -1.40
#